data_AF-A0A832K4N9-F1
#
_entry.id   AF-A0A832K4N9-F1
#
_cell.length_a   1.000
_cell.length_b   1.000
_cell.length_c   1.000
_cell.angle_alpha   90.00
_cell.angle_beta   90.00
_cell.angle_gamma   90.00
#
_symmetry.space_group_name_H-M   'P 1'
#
loop_
_entity.id
_entity.type
_entity.pdbx_description
1 polymer ?
#
loop_
_entity_poly.entity_id
_entity_poly.type
_entity_poly.pdbx_seq_one_letter_code
_entity_poly.pdbx_strand_id
1 'polypeptide(L)'
;MKPLVNTLIKHLEALISLIDSVESLAWYKGELLELGKKLEKSRKPLIPSRALWNKYIRVYSTIEELINITKTKRETTHLYRVLPSIREEIVEFIDSLEKSYLAERVQMGLPIVLCFIVTLIRLFSNFSHYTLLSFILSISALVLVFYVPRLGLLVNSIASLLIGVKGSSASDTFLGALLFVVSVTYVFLVQFARSGKFTMRIEEFVRSISWTIREELKERPLLSSERLECLVKRYSIDTSSFLKQVNYEDLVKYKAVLAIIHGLSTCTSSNSTTLISTQSSSEK
;
A
#
# COMPACT_ATOMS: atom_id res chain seq x y z
N MET A 1 4.77 -1.87 5.19
CA MET A 1 4.85 -0.45 4.73
C MET A 1 6.14 0.30 5.05
N LYS A 2 6.81 0.06 6.18
CA LYS A 2 8.03 0.79 6.56
C LYS A 2 9.11 0.94 5.46
N PRO A 3 9.54 -0.13 4.75
CA PRO A 3 10.56 0.02 3.70
C PRO A 3 10.10 0.93 2.55
N LEU A 4 8.83 0.84 2.16
CA LEU A 4 8.24 1.62 1.08
C LEU A 4 8.21 3.11 1.41
N VAL A 5 7.81 3.45 2.63
CA VAL A 5 7.83 4.85 3.10
C VAL A 5 9.27 5.37 3.17
N ASN A 6 10.24 4.55 3.57
CA ASN A 6 11.65 4.96 3.53
C ASN A 6 12.14 5.22 2.10
N THR A 7 11.73 4.41 1.13
CA THR A 7 12.02 4.66 -0.29
C THR A 7 11.40 5.96 -0.78
N LEU A 8 10.16 6.24 -0.38
CA LEU A 8 9.47 7.49 -0.71
C LEU A 8 10.19 8.71 -0.12
N ILE A 9 10.61 8.63 1.15
CA ILE A 9 11.38 9.70 1.83
C ILE A 9 12.66 9.99 1.05
N LYS A 10 13.42 8.96 0.64
CA LYS A 10 14.63 9.14 -0.17
C LYS A 10 14.35 9.84 -1.52
N HIS A 11 13.23 9.53 -2.17
CA HIS A 11 12.86 10.20 -3.42
C HIS A 11 12.42 11.65 -3.15
N LEU A 12 11.71 11.90 -2.06
CA LEU A 12 11.34 13.25 -1.64
C LEU A 12 12.58 14.11 -1.33
N GLU A 13 13.59 13.55 -0.66
CA GLU A 13 14.88 14.21 -0.42
C GLU A 13 15.62 14.54 -1.72
N ALA A 14 15.60 13.61 -2.70
CA ALA A 14 16.18 13.85 -4.01
C ALA A 14 15.43 14.95 -4.80
N LEU A 15 14.11 15.05 -4.64
CA LEU A 15 13.34 16.15 -5.22
C LEU A 15 13.67 17.48 -4.53
N ILE A 16 13.77 17.49 -3.20
CA ILE A 16 14.10 18.69 -2.42
C ILE A 16 15.49 19.22 -2.80
N SER A 17 16.48 18.35 -3.00
CA SER A 17 17.84 18.78 -3.41
C SER A 17 17.87 19.38 -4.80
N LEU A 18 16.99 18.95 -5.71
CA LEU A 18 16.85 19.56 -7.03
C LEU A 18 16.20 20.94 -6.95
N ILE A 19 15.20 21.10 -6.07
CA ILE A 19 14.53 22.38 -5.82
C ILE A 19 15.48 23.38 -5.13
N ASP A 20 16.48 22.90 -4.40
CA ASP A 20 17.47 23.74 -3.69
C ASP A 20 18.27 24.67 -4.61
N SER A 21 18.33 24.33 -5.91
CA SER A 21 18.95 25.17 -6.93
C SER A 21 18.09 26.37 -7.38
N VAL A 22 16.86 26.51 -6.86
CA VAL A 22 15.86 27.50 -7.30
C VAL A 22 15.35 28.30 -6.09
N GLU A 23 15.95 29.47 -5.87
CA GLU A 23 15.71 30.35 -4.72
C GLU A 23 14.24 30.73 -4.52
N SER A 24 13.49 30.86 -5.61
CA SER A 24 12.08 31.24 -5.59
C SER A 24 11.14 30.16 -5.00
N LEU A 25 11.59 28.91 -4.87
CA LEU A 25 10.82 27.76 -4.36
C LEU A 25 11.07 27.44 -2.88
N ALA A 26 11.73 28.34 -2.14
CA ALA A 26 12.10 28.14 -0.73
C ALA A 26 10.92 27.76 0.19
N TRP A 27 9.73 28.33 -0.03
CA TRP A 27 8.54 28.01 0.75
C TRP A 27 8.10 26.54 0.56
N TYR A 28 8.03 26.06 -0.69
CA TYR A 28 7.68 24.67 -0.99
C TYR A 28 8.72 23.68 -0.47
N LYS A 29 10.01 24.04 -0.48
CA LYS A 29 11.06 23.25 0.16
C LYS A 29 10.77 23.06 1.65
N GLY A 30 10.41 24.12 2.36
CA GLY A 30 10.06 24.06 3.78
C GLY A 30 8.90 23.09 4.05
N GLU A 31 7.84 23.18 3.25
CA GLU A 31 6.69 22.28 3.37
C GLU A 31 7.03 20.82 3.05
N LEU A 32 7.75 20.55 1.96
CA LEU A 32 8.13 19.17 1.61
C LEU A 32 9.04 18.54 2.67
N LEU A 33 9.93 19.33 3.29
CA LEU A 33 10.74 18.87 4.42
C LEU A 33 9.88 18.53 5.64
N GLU A 34 8.87 19.35 5.93
CA GLU A 34 7.93 19.08 7.02
C GLU A 34 7.13 17.80 6.75
N LEU A 35 6.64 17.62 5.51
CA LEU A 35 5.93 16.42 5.10
C LEU A 35 6.82 15.17 5.16
N GLY A 36 8.11 15.28 4.81
CA GLY A 36 9.09 14.21 4.99
C GLY A 36 9.24 13.79 6.45
N LYS A 37 9.37 14.77 7.37
CA LYS A 37 9.40 14.51 8.81
C LYS A 37 8.10 13.89 9.32
N LYS A 38 6.95 14.34 8.80
CA LYS A 38 5.64 13.78 9.15
C LYS A 38 5.49 12.34 8.66
N LEU A 39 5.93 12.03 7.44
CA LEU A 39 6.00 10.66 6.91
C LEU A 39 6.89 9.77 7.77
N GLU A 40 8.04 10.26 8.22
CA GLU A 40 8.95 9.51 9.09
C GLU A 40 8.28 9.17 10.44
N LYS A 41 7.64 10.16 11.07
CA LYS A 41 6.94 10.02 12.36
C LYS A 41 5.62 9.24 12.28
N SER A 42 4.98 9.20 11.10
CA SER A 42 3.69 8.53 10.92
C SER A 42 3.75 7.05 11.28
N ARG A 43 2.69 6.55 11.93
CA ARG A 43 2.56 5.13 12.23
C ARG A 43 2.20 4.36 10.96
N LYS A 44 2.93 3.28 10.70
CA LYS A 44 2.84 2.51 9.46
C LYS A 44 2.14 1.17 9.71
N PRO A 45 1.12 0.79 8.93
CA PRO A 45 0.52 -0.53 9.04
C PRO A 45 1.55 -1.61 8.68
N LEU A 46 1.43 -2.77 9.31
CA LEU A 46 2.20 -3.96 8.95
C LEU A 46 1.73 -4.47 7.59
N ILE A 47 0.41 -4.55 7.40
CA ILE A 47 -0.21 -5.08 6.18
C ILE A 47 -0.84 -3.92 5.40
N PRO A 48 -0.30 -3.56 4.21
CA PRO A 48 -0.91 -2.52 3.41
C PRO A 48 -2.24 -2.98 2.81
N SER A 49 -3.25 -2.11 2.89
CA SER A 49 -4.45 -2.26 2.08
C SER A 49 -4.14 -1.96 0.61
N ARG A 50 -4.94 -2.52 -0.31
CA ARG A 50 -4.83 -2.23 -1.75
C ARG A 50 -4.98 -0.74 -2.04
N ALA A 51 -5.88 -0.05 -1.34
CA ALA A 51 -6.07 1.39 -1.48
C ALA A 51 -4.80 2.17 -1.07
N LEU A 52 -4.18 1.79 0.05
CA LEU A 52 -2.94 2.41 0.52
C LEU A 52 -1.78 2.16 -0.46
N TRP A 53 -1.71 0.96 -1.03
CA TRP A 53 -0.74 0.61 -2.06
C TRP A 53 -0.89 1.46 -3.32
N ASN A 54 -2.13 1.64 -3.82
CA ASN A 54 -2.40 2.48 -4.98
C ASN A 54 -2.02 3.95 -4.72
N LYS A 55 -2.29 4.47 -3.51
CA LYS A 55 -1.88 5.82 -3.12
C LYS A 55 -0.35 5.95 -3.05
N TYR A 56 0.34 4.98 -2.45
CA TYR A 56 1.80 4.96 -2.41
C TYR A 56 2.40 5.07 -3.82
N ILE A 57 1.87 4.28 -4.76
CA ILE A 57 2.38 4.24 -6.13
C ILE A 57 2.13 5.55 -6.84
N ARG A 58 0.94 6.12 -6.71
CA ARG A 58 0.62 7.41 -7.30
C ARG A 58 1.59 8.50 -6.80
N VAL A 59 1.80 8.60 -5.49
CA VAL A 59 2.72 9.60 -4.92
C VAL A 59 4.16 9.34 -5.38
N TYR A 60 4.60 8.08 -5.32
CA TYR A 60 5.94 7.69 -5.75
C TYR A 60 6.19 8.04 -7.22
N SER A 61 5.23 7.68 -8.08
CA SER A 61 5.29 7.89 -9.52
C SER A 61 5.33 9.37 -9.86
N THR A 62 4.49 10.18 -9.21
CA THR A 62 4.48 11.63 -9.40
C THR A 62 5.80 12.28 -8.97
N ILE A 63 6.39 11.86 -7.85
CA ILE A 63 7.68 12.39 -7.39
C ILE A 63 8.81 11.99 -8.35
N GLU A 64 8.84 10.73 -8.79
CA GLU A 64 9.84 10.25 -9.74
C GLU A 64 9.73 10.96 -11.10
N GLU A 65 8.51 11.15 -11.59
CA GLU A 65 8.20 11.95 -12.78
C GLU A 65 8.75 13.38 -12.63
N LEU A 66 8.49 14.04 -11.50
CA LEU A 66 8.95 15.41 -11.26
C LEU A 66 10.48 15.51 -11.24
N ILE A 67 11.16 14.56 -10.56
CA ILE A 67 12.62 14.46 -10.53
C ILE A 67 13.20 14.36 -11.94
N ASN A 68 12.61 13.52 -12.80
CA ASN A 68 13.08 13.34 -14.17
C ASN A 68 12.88 14.61 -15.01
N ILE A 69 11.73 15.28 -14.90
CA ILE A 69 11.47 16.54 -15.61
C ILE A 69 12.47 17.61 -15.19
N THR A 70 12.67 17.82 -13.88
CA THR A 70 13.58 18.85 -13.36
C THR A 70 15.03 18.61 -13.78
N LYS A 71 15.46 17.34 -13.91
CA LYS A 71 16.78 17.01 -14.44
C LYS A 71 16.94 17.32 -15.93
N THR A 72 15.87 17.17 -16.72
CA THR A 72 15.93 17.23 -18.19
C THR A 72 15.65 18.64 -18.72
N LYS A 73 14.73 19.37 -18.08
CA LYS A 73 14.34 20.74 -18.45
C LYS A 73 14.45 21.61 -17.21
N ARG A 74 15.35 22.61 -17.21
CA ARG A 74 15.49 23.63 -16.14
C ARG A 74 14.29 24.59 -16.10
N GLU A 75 13.09 24.14 -16.42
CA GLU A 75 11.89 24.98 -16.49
C GLU A 75 11.23 25.04 -15.10
N THR A 76 11.64 26.04 -14.33
CA THR A 76 11.17 26.31 -12.97
C THR A 76 9.68 26.63 -12.88
N THR A 77 9.07 27.14 -13.96
CA THR A 77 7.65 27.50 -14.03
C THR A 77 6.72 26.28 -13.94
N HIS A 78 7.16 25.12 -14.44
CA HIS A 78 6.37 23.88 -14.37
C HIS A 78 6.37 23.29 -12.95
N LEU A 79 7.47 23.42 -12.22
CA LEU A 79 7.56 23.00 -10.81
C LEU A 79 6.54 23.73 -9.92
N TYR A 80 6.36 25.04 -10.12
CA TYR A 80 5.40 25.84 -9.35
C TYR A 80 3.95 25.35 -9.43
N ARG A 81 3.54 24.81 -10.59
CA ARG A 81 2.15 24.36 -10.79
C ARG A 81 1.89 22.98 -10.18
N VAL A 82 2.91 22.13 -10.08
CA VAL A 82 2.77 20.72 -9.69
C VAL A 82 3.05 20.50 -8.21
N LEU A 83 3.93 21.31 -7.61
CA LEU A 83 4.29 21.21 -6.20
C LEU A 83 3.09 21.23 -5.23
N PRO A 84 2.06 22.09 -5.41
CA PRO A 84 0.85 22.05 -4.58
C PRO A 84 0.10 20.72 -4.66
N SER A 85 -0.02 20.15 -5.86
CA SER A 85 -0.73 18.87 -6.06
C SER A 85 0.03 17.71 -5.42
N ILE A 86 1.36 17.67 -5.54
CA ILE A 86 2.20 16.66 -4.86
C ILE A 86 2.08 16.77 -3.35
N ARG A 87 2.11 18.00 -2.83
CA ARG A 87 1.93 18.26 -1.40
C ARG A 87 0.59 17.67 -0.92
N GLU A 88 -0.51 17.94 -1.62
CA GLU A 88 -1.82 17.39 -1.30
C GLU A 88 -1.83 15.85 -1.36
N GLU A 89 -1.27 15.25 -2.41
CA GLU A 89 -1.18 13.78 -2.53
C GLU A 89 -0.35 13.15 -1.39
N ILE A 90 0.73 13.80 -0.95
CA ILE A 90 1.53 13.35 0.20
C ILE A 90 0.73 13.48 1.50
N VAL A 91 0.02 14.60 1.71
CA VAL A 91 -0.83 14.80 2.90
C VAL A 91 -1.92 13.73 2.97
N GLU A 92 -2.62 13.47 1.87
CA GLU A 92 -3.62 12.42 1.79
C GLU A 92 -3.05 11.03 2.04
N PHE A 93 -1.83 10.77 1.55
CA PHE A 93 -1.15 9.51 1.78
C PHE A 93 -0.78 9.32 3.25
N ILE A 94 -0.32 10.38 3.93
CA ILE A 94 -0.06 10.37 5.39
C ILE A 94 -1.34 10.07 6.16
N ASP A 95 -2.44 10.76 5.87
CA ASP A 95 -3.73 10.52 6.52
C ASP A 95 -4.22 9.08 6.27
N SER A 96 -4.02 8.57 5.05
CA SER A 96 -4.37 7.19 4.70
C SER A 96 -3.50 6.16 5.42
N LEU A 97 -2.21 6.45 5.66
CA LEU A 97 -1.31 5.61 6.45
C LEU A 97 -1.81 5.49 7.89
N GLU A 98 -2.15 6.62 8.52
CA GLU A 98 -2.61 6.68 9.91
C GLU A 98 -3.96 5.99 10.08
N LYS A 99 -4.92 6.24 9.18
CA LYS A 99 -6.21 5.56 9.15
C LYS A 99 -6.07 4.05 8.96
N SER A 100 -5.21 3.62 8.02
CA SER A 100 -4.97 2.19 7.79
C SER A 100 -4.30 1.53 8.99
N TYR A 101 -3.37 2.21 9.65
CA TYR A 101 -2.75 1.72 10.88
C TYR A 101 -3.78 1.56 12.00
N LEU A 102 -4.67 2.55 12.18
CA LEU A 102 -5.73 2.48 13.19
C LEU A 102 -6.72 1.34 12.88
N ALA A 103 -7.13 1.20 11.62
CA ALA A 103 -8.00 0.11 11.18
C ALA A 103 -7.37 -1.27 11.44
N GLU A 104 -6.07 -1.45 11.14
CA GLU A 104 -5.34 -2.68 11.46
C GLU A 104 -5.33 -2.96 12.97
N ARG A 105 -5.09 -1.93 13.80
CA ARG A 105 -5.12 -2.06 15.27
C ARG A 105 -6.49 -2.44 15.80
N VAL A 106 -7.56 -1.86 15.26
CA VAL A 106 -8.94 -2.19 15.63
C VAL A 106 -9.28 -3.63 15.24
N GLN A 107 -8.91 -4.05 14.02
CA GLN A 107 -9.10 -5.43 13.56
C GLN A 107 -8.38 -6.46 14.45
N MET A 108 -7.14 -6.18 14.83
CA MET A 108 -6.39 -7.04 15.76
C MET A 108 -6.94 -7.00 17.20
N GLY A 109 -7.57 -5.89 17.60
CA GLY A 109 -8.18 -5.73 18.92
C GLY A 109 -9.55 -6.42 19.05
N LEU A 110 -10.26 -6.64 17.94
CA LEU A 110 -11.60 -7.23 17.92
C LEU A 110 -11.71 -8.59 18.64
N PRO A 111 -10.85 -9.59 18.40
CA PRO A 111 -10.91 -10.86 19.16
C PRO A 111 -10.67 -10.66 20.66
N ILE A 112 -9.91 -9.64 21.05
CA ILE A 112 -9.61 -9.33 22.46
C ILE A 112 -10.82 -8.68 23.12
N VAL A 113 -11.48 -7.74 22.44
CA VAL A 113 -12.71 -7.11 22.91
C VAL A 113 -13.82 -8.15 23.07
N LEU A 114 -13.95 -9.08 22.11
CA LEU A 114 -14.91 -10.19 22.22
C LEU A 114 -14.60 -11.08 23.44
N CYS A 115 -13.34 -11.46 23.63
CA CYS A 115 -12.91 -12.23 24.80
C CYS A 115 -13.19 -11.47 26.12
N PHE A 116 -12.93 -10.17 26.15
CA PHE A 116 -13.25 -9.31 27.29
C PHE A 116 -14.75 -9.29 27.60
N ILE A 117 -15.61 -9.08 26.61
CA ILE A 117 -17.07 -9.07 26.80
C ILE A 117 -17.55 -10.42 27.34
N VAL A 118 -17.07 -11.53 26.76
CA VAL A 118 -17.43 -12.88 27.18
C VAL A 118 -17.01 -13.15 28.63
N THR A 119 -15.77 -12.81 28.99
CA THR A 119 -15.27 -12.99 30.37
C THR A 119 -15.99 -12.09 31.36
N LEU A 120 -16.38 -10.87 30.96
CA LEU A 120 -17.17 -9.97 31.78
C LEU A 120 -18.58 -10.52 32.05
N ILE A 121 -19.30 -10.99 31.02
CA ILE A 121 -20.62 -11.61 31.16
C ILE A 121 -20.52 -12.85 32.08
N ARG A 122 -19.48 -13.66 31.91
CA ARG A 122 -19.24 -14.84 32.74
C ARG A 122 -18.91 -14.47 34.19
N LEU A 123 -18.19 -13.38 34.42
CA LEU A 123 -17.88 -12.89 35.77
C LEU A 123 -19.16 -12.52 36.54
N PHE A 124 -20.14 -11.90 35.87
CA PHE A 124 -21.42 -11.54 36.49
C PHE A 124 -22.40 -12.70 36.64
N SER A 125 -22.39 -13.67 35.71
CA SER A 125 -23.33 -14.80 35.74
C SER A 125 -22.88 -15.94 36.63
N ASN A 126 -21.59 -16.28 36.65
CA ASN A 126 -21.03 -17.38 37.44
C ASN A 126 -19.58 -17.06 37.82
N PHE A 127 -19.41 -16.44 38.99
CA PHE A 127 -18.10 -16.10 39.53
C PHE A 127 -17.28 -17.37 39.82
N SER A 128 -16.08 -17.44 39.26
CA SER A 128 -15.10 -18.49 39.52
C SER A 128 -13.68 -17.91 39.44
N HIS A 129 -12.72 -18.56 40.09
CA HIS A 129 -11.32 -18.15 40.01
C HIS A 129 -10.80 -18.13 38.56
N TYR A 130 -11.29 -19.04 37.70
CA TYR A 130 -10.90 -19.11 36.29
C TYR A 130 -11.51 -18.00 35.43
N THR A 131 -12.77 -17.61 35.72
CA THR A 131 -13.42 -16.48 35.02
C THR A 131 -12.80 -15.15 35.42
N LEU A 132 -12.44 -14.97 36.70
CA LEU A 132 -11.67 -13.81 37.17
C LEU A 132 -10.28 -13.73 36.51
N LEU A 133 -9.54 -14.84 36.45
CA LEU A 133 -8.23 -14.88 35.80
C LEU A 133 -8.33 -14.54 34.30
N SER A 134 -9.30 -15.13 33.59
CA SER A 134 -9.53 -14.86 32.17
C SER A 134 -9.91 -13.41 31.91
N PHE A 135 -10.66 -12.79 32.82
CA PHE A 135 -10.99 -11.37 32.77
C PHE A 135 -9.75 -10.47 32.93
N ILE A 136 -8.91 -10.74 33.94
CA ILE A 136 -7.65 -9.99 34.16
C ILE A 136 -6.73 -10.10 32.94
N LEU A 137 -6.60 -11.32 32.38
CA LEU A 137 -5.82 -11.55 31.17
C LEU A 137 -6.41 -10.81 29.96
N SER A 138 -7.74 -10.75 29.81
CA SER A 138 -8.39 -10.04 28.71
C SER A 138 -8.18 -8.52 28.80
N ILE A 139 -8.23 -7.93 30.01
CA ILE A 139 -7.88 -6.52 30.23
C ILE A 139 -6.41 -6.27 29.89
N SER A 140 -5.52 -7.14 30.36
CA SER A 140 -4.08 -7.02 30.09
C SER A 140 -3.79 -7.11 28.60
N ALA A 141 -4.44 -8.04 27.90
CA ALA A 141 -4.36 -8.20 26.45
C ALA A 141 -4.84 -6.95 25.71
N LEU A 142 -5.92 -6.32 26.18
CA LEU A 142 -6.48 -5.10 25.58
C LEU A 142 -5.50 -3.94 25.67
N VAL A 143 -4.82 -3.75 26.80
CA VAL A 143 -3.77 -2.73 26.93
C VAL A 143 -2.57 -3.09 26.04
N LEU A 144 -2.12 -4.34 26.10
CA LEU A 144 -0.94 -4.81 25.39
C LEU A 144 -1.09 -4.72 23.86
N VAL A 145 -2.28 -4.90 23.30
CA VAL A 145 -2.46 -4.93 21.83
C VAL A 145 -2.10 -3.59 21.16
N PHE A 146 -2.26 -2.47 21.87
CA PHE A 146 -1.93 -1.15 21.33
C PHE A 146 -0.42 -0.89 21.24
N TYR A 147 0.36 -1.44 22.19
CA TYR A 147 1.81 -1.28 22.25
C TYR A 147 2.54 -2.42 21.53
N VAL A 148 2.20 -3.66 21.88
CA VAL A 148 2.82 -4.88 21.37
C VAL A 148 1.72 -5.87 20.94
N PRO A 149 1.16 -5.72 19.72
CA PRO A 149 0.03 -6.53 19.23
C PRO A 149 0.24 -8.03 19.38
N ARG A 150 1.46 -8.52 19.11
CA ARG A 150 1.82 -9.93 19.25
C ARG A 150 1.60 -10.43 20.68
N LEU A 151 2.07 -9.69 21.68
CA LEU A 151 1.92 -10.08 23.08
C LEU A 151 0.45 -9.99 23.51
N GLY A 152 -0.27 -8.94 23.12
CA GLY A 152 -1.70 -8.82 23.39
C GLY A 152 -2.50 -10.01 22.84
N LEU A 153 -2.25 -10.40 21.59
CA LEU A 153 -2.90 -11.56 20.97
C LEU A 153 -2.51 -12.91 21.61
N LEU A 154 -1.27 -13.07 22.06
CA LEU A 154 -0.83 -14.26 22.79
C LEU A 154 -1.51 -14.38 24.16
N VAL A 155 -1.57 -13.28 24.92
CA VAL A 155 -2.28 -13.25 26.20
C VAL A 155 -3.77 -13.53 25.98
N ASN A 156 -4.36 -12.97 24.92
CA ASN A 156 -5.75 -13.27 24.55
C ASN A 156 -5.97 -14.75 24.19
N SER A 157 -4.99 -15.38 23.53
CA SER A 157 -5.05 -16.80 23.20
C SER A 157 -5.08 -17.67 24.47
N ILE A 158 -4.29 -17.32 25.48
CA ILE A 158 -4.29 -17.99 26.78
C ILE A 158 -5.64 -17.78 27.50
N ALA A 159 -6.16 -16.55 27.51
CA ALA A 159 -7.48 -16.25 28.08
C ALA A 159 -8.59 -17.04 27.39
N SER A 160 -8.55 -17.13 26.05
CA SER A 160 -9.52 -17.87 25.25
C SER A 160 -9.48 -19.38 25.51
N LEU A 161 -8.27 -19.96 25.66
CA LEU A 161 -8.11 -21.36 26.05
C LEU A 161 -8.63 -21.64 27.46
N LEU A 162 -8.40 -20.73 28.41
CA LEU A 162 -8.93 -20.87 29.77
C LEU A 162 -10.46 -20.91 29.77
N ILE A 163 -11.11 -20.06 28.98
CA ILE A 163 -12.57 -20.10 28.77
C ILE A 163 -12.99 -21.45 28.18
N GLY A 164 -12.27 -21.94 27.16
CA GLY A 164 -12.65 -23.17 26.47
C GLY A 164 -12.48 -24.45 27.30
N VAL A 165 -11.41 -24.54 28.09
CA VAL A 165 -11.03 -25.73 28.88
C VAL A 165 -11.75 -25.76 30.24
N LYS A 166 -11.98 -24.59 30.84
CA LYS A 166 -12.62 -24.47 32.17
C LYS A 166 -14.07 -23.98 32.10
N GLY A 167 -14.58 -23.75 30.90
CA GLY A 167 -16.00 -23.46 30.66
C GLY A 167 -16.88 -24.64 31.08
N SER A 168 -18.09 -24.32 31.54
CA SER A 168 -19.04 -25.32 32.03
C SER A 168 -19.93 -25.90 30.93
N SER A 169 -19.87 -25.33 29.72
CA SER A 169 -20.77 -25.67 28.62
C SER A 169 -20.03 -25.91 27.30
N ALA A 170 -20.59 -26.74 26.43
CA ALA A 170 -20.03 -27.01 25.10
C ALA A 170 -19.92 -25.73 24.24
N SER A 171 -20.80 -24.75 24.47
CA SER A 171 -20.72 -23.43 23.82
C SER A 171 -19.49 -22.64 24.28
N ASP A 172 -19.06 -22.75 25.54
CA ASP A 172 -17.82 -22.13 26.02
C ASP A 172 -16.59 -22.76 25.38
N THR A 173 -16.59 -24.08 25.25
CA THR A 173 -15.52 -24.81 24.57
C THR A 173 -15.41 -24.37 23.11
N PHE A 174 -16.53 -24.28 22.40
CA PHE A 174 -16.55 -23.80 21.01
C PHE A 174 -16.08 -22.34 20.89
N LEU A 175 -16.61 -21.46 21.73
CA LEU A 175 -16.27 -20.03 21.72
C LEU A 175 -14.80 -19.78 22.07
N GLY A 176 -14.29 -20.47 23.09
CA GLY A 176 -12.87 -20.40 23.48
C GLY A 176 -11.94 -20.91 22.38
N ALA A 177 -12.29 -22.03 21.73
CA ALA A 177 -11.53 -22.56 20.60
C ALA A 177 -11.53 -21.60 19.40
N LEU A 178 -12.68 -21.00 19.07
CA LEU A 178 -12.81 -20.03 17.98
C LEU A 178 -11.94 -18.79 18.24
N LEU A 179 -12.05 -18.19 19.43
CA LEU A 179 -11.26 -17.02 19.81
C LEU A 179 -9.76 -17.32 19.85
N PHE A 180 -9.38 -18.52 20.29
CA PHE A 180 -8.01 -19.00 20.24
C PHE A 180 -7.49 -19.10 18.81
N VAL A 181 -8.20 -19.81 17.92
CA VAL A 181 -7.79 -19.98 16.51
C VAL A 181 -7.66 -18.64 15.81
N VAL A 182 -8.62 -17.73 16.00
CA VAL A 182 -8.56 -16.38 15.43
C VAL A 182 -7.34 -15.61 15.95
N SER A 183 -7.10 -15.64 17.26
CA SER A 183 -5.96 -14.94 17.88
C SER A 183 -4.62 -15.48 17.38
N VAL A 184 -4.46 -16.80 17.30
CA VAL A 184 -3.27 -17.47 16.77
C VAL A 184 -3.06 -17.14 15.30
N THR A 185 -4.14 -17.10 14.51
CA THR A 185 -4.07 -16.70 13.09
C THR A 185 -3.53 -15.27 12.95
N TYR A 186 -4.02 -14.32 13.76
CA TYR A 186 -3.49 -12.97 13.77
C TYR A 186 -2.03 -12.90 14.25
N VAL A 187 -1.62 -13.72 15.23
CA VAL A 187 -0.20 -13.83 15.63
C VAL A 187 0.66 -14.28 14.45
N PHE A 188 0.21 -15.31 13.72
CA PHE A 188 0.92 -15.81 12.55
C PHE A 188 1.03 -14.75 11.45
N LEU A 189 -0.05 -14.03 11.15
CA LEU A 189 -0.05 -12.93 10.18
C LEU A 189 0.95 -11.82 10.58
N VAL A 190 0.94 -11.40 11.85
CA VAL A 190 1.89 -10.39 12.36
C VAL A 190 3.33 -10.88 12.24
N GLN A 191 3.59 -12.15 12.53
CA GLN A 191 4.92 -12.74 12.44
C GLN A 191 5.39 -12.87 10.99
N PHE A 192 4.51 -13.30 10.10
CA PHE A 192 4.78 -13.37 8.66
C PHE A 192 5.08 -12.00 8.07
N ALA A 193 4.27 -10.99 8.38
CA ALA A 193 4.45 -9.62 7.89
C ALA A 193 5.74 -8.94 8.40
N ARG A 194 6.27 -9.37 9.55
CA ARG A 194 7.56 -8.90 10.08
C ARG A 194 8.75 -9.73 9.62
N SER A 195 8.53 -10.81 8.87
CA SER A 195 9.63 -11.67 8.43
C SER A 195 10.55 -10.94 7.46
N GLY A 196 11.86 -11.20 7.58
CA GLY A 196 12.86 -10.67 6.64
C GLY A 196 12.57 -11.12 5.21
N LYS A 197 12.10 -12.36 5.01
CA LYS A 197 11.69 -12.89 3.70
C LYS A 197 10.55 -12.09 3.06
N PHE A 198 9.53 -11.70 3.84
CA PHE A 198 8.44 -10.87 3.33
C PHE A 198 8.93 -9.46 2.97
N THR A 199 9.80 -8.89 3.81
CA THR A 199 10.41 -7.57 3.56
C THR A 199 11.27 -7.60 2.28
N MET A 200 12.15 -8.60 2.15
CA MET A 200 12.97 -8.82 0.95
C MET A 200 12.12 -8.98 -0.30
N ARG A 201 11.05 -9.79 -0.25
CA ARG A 201 10.15 -9.94 -1.41
C ARG A 201 9.48 -8.63 -1.81
N ILE A 202 9.07 -7.80 -0.86
CA ILE A 202 8.50 -6.48 -1.18
C ILE A 202 9.57 -5.58 -1.80
N GLU A 203 10.78 -5.56 -1.24
CA GLU A 203 11.88 -4.75 -1.79
C GLU A 203 12.32 -5.22 -3.18
N GLU A 204 12.40 -6.53 -3.40
CA GLU A 204 12.66 -7.15 -4.72
C GLU A 204 11.56 -6.81 -5.71
N PHE A 205 10.29 -6.87 -5.30
CA PHE A 205 9.17 -6.50 -6.15
C PHE A 205 9.25 -5.03 -6.54
N VAL A 206 9.46 -4.11 -5.59
CA VAL A 206 9.64 -2.68 -5.88
C VAL A 206 10.84 -2.44 -6.80
N ARG A 207 11.97 -3.09 -6.53
CA ARG A 207 13.17 -2.99 -7.38
C ARG A 207 12.92 -3.52 -8.79
N SER A 208 12.19 -4.63 -8.93
CA SER A 208 11.81 -5.21 -10.22
C SER A 208 10.88 -4.27 -10.99
N ILE A 209 9.93 -3.62 -10.31
CA ILE A 209 9.09 -2.57 -10.91
C ILE A 209 9.95 -1.40 -11.40
N SER A 210 10.80 -0.84 -10.55
CA SER A 210 11.67 0.28 -10.93
C SER A 210 12.63 -0.09 -12.07
N TRP A 211 13.13 -1.33 -12.09
CA TRP A 211 13.98 -1.83 -13.18
C TRP A 211 13.19 -1.97 -14.48
N THR A 212 12.01 -2.59 -14.45
CA THR A 212 11.14 -2.77 -15.62
C THR A 212 10.75 -1.43 -16.23
N ILE A 213 10.40 -0.45 -15.38
CA ILE A 213 10.12 0.92 -15.79
C ILE A 213 11.33 1.55 -16.49
N ARG A 214 12.53 1.40 -15.91
CA ARG A 214 13.76 2.00 -16.44
C ARG A 214 14.20 1.37 -17.76
N GLU A 215 14.07 0.06 -17.91
CA GLU A 215 14.35 -0.65 -19.17
C GLU A 215 13.39 -0.20 -20.27
N GLU A 216 12.09 -0.17 -19.98
CA GLU A 216 11.09 0.16 -20.99
C GLU A 216 11.15 1.63 -21.44
N LEU A 217 11.59 2.52 -20.55
CA LEU A 217 11.90 3.92 -20.88
C LEU A 217 13.19 4.06 -21.71
N LYS A 218 14.13 3.13 -21.60
CA LYS A 218 15.41 3.17 -22.34
C LYS A 218 15.35 2.53 -23.71
N GLU A 219 14.58 1.46 -23.90
CA GLU A 219 14.67 0.61 -25.09
C GLU A 219 13.75 1.02 -26.26
N ARG A 220 12.81 1.96 -26.10
CA ARG A 220 11.84 2.27 -27.17
C ARG A 220 12.04 3.66 -27.79
N PRO A 221 12.63 3.78 -28.99
CA PRO A 221 12.59 5.03 -29.76
C PRO A 221 11.14 5.41 -30.05
N LEU A 222 10.92 6.70 -30.31
CA LEU A 222 9.65 7.36 -30.63
C LEU A 222 8.56 6.39 -31.14
N LEU A 223 7.67 5.96 -30.26
CA LEU A 223 6.41 5.29 -30.52
C LEU A 223 5.54 6.22 -31.38
N SER A 224 5.06 5.72 -32.51
CA SER A 224 4.10 6.44 -33.36
C SER A 224 2.88 6.87 -32.54
N SER A 225 2.32 8.04 -32.85
CA SER A 225 1.14 8.62 -32.19
C SER A 225 -0.04 7.65 -32.09
N GLU A 226 -0.25 6.79 -33.09
CA GLU A 226 -1.29 5.77 -33.10
C GLU A 226 -1.07 4.65 -32.07
N ARG A 227 0.18 4.25 -31.82
CA ARG A 227 0.48 3.26 -30.76
C ARG A 227 0.32 3.87 -29.36
N LEU A 228 0.59 5.16 -29.22
CA LEU A 228 0.36 5.93 -28.00
C LEU A 228 -1.12 6.04 -27.65
N GLU A 229 -1.97 6.43 -28.60
CA GLU A 229 -3.44 6.43 -28.39
C GLU A 229 -3.96 5.03 -28.08
N CYS A 230 -3.44 4.01 -28.75
CA CYS A 230 -3.78 2.62 -28.46
C CYS A 230 -3.40 2.24 -27.02
N LEU A 231 -2.23 2.62 -26.50
CA LEU A 231 -1.82 2.38 -25.12
C LEU A 231 -2.69 3.14 -24.11
N VAL A 232 -2.99 4.41 -24.37
CA VAL A 232 -3.87 5.23 -23.52
C VAL A 232 -5.24 4.60 -23.38
N LYS A 233 -5.82 4.20 -24.51
CA LYS A 233 -7.14 3.58 -24.56
C LYS A 233 -7.13 2.15 -23.98
N ARG A 234 -6.06 1.39 -24.22
CA ARG A 234 -5.86 0.00 -23.76
C ARG A 234 -5.70 -0.13 -22.24
N TYR A 235 -5.08 0.85 -21.59
CA TYR A 235 -4.81 0.84 -20.15
C TYR A 235 -5.60 1.87 -19.35
N SER A 236 -6.58 2.54 -19.98
CA SER A 236 -7.34 3.66 -19.39
C SER A 236 -6.42 4.66 -18.70
N ILE A 237 -5.29 4.96 -19.34
CA ILE A 237 -4.27 5.84 -18.78
C ILE A 237 -4.87 7.22 -18.68
N ASP A 238 -4.96 7.73 -17.47
CA ASP A 238 -5.39 9.09 -17.25
C ASP A 238 -4.34 10.06 -17.84
N THR A 239 -4.65 10.58 -19.04
CA THR A 239 -3.83 11.59 -19.73
C THR A 239 -4.05 13.00 -19.20
N SER A 240 -4.89 13.19 -18.18
CA SER A 240 -5.07 14.50 -17.52
C SER A 240 -3.85 14.96 -16.71
N SER A 241 -2.82 14.10 -16.60
CA SER A 241 -1.56 14.45 -15.95
C SER A 241 -0.84 15.61 -16.65
N PHE A 242 -0.25 16.45 -15.81
CA PHE A 242 0.63 17.59 -16.07
C PHE A 242 1.71 17.34 -17.14
N LEU A 243 2.11 16.10 -17.37
CA LEU A 243 3.12 15.72 -18.38
C LEU A 243 2.64 15.78 -19.83
N LYS A 244 1.33 15.95 -20.11
CA LYS A 244 0.81 16.12 -21.48
C LYS A 244 1.51 17.27 -22.24
N GLN A 245 1.99 18.28 -21.52
CA GLN A 245 2.63 19.46 -22.09
C GLN A 245 4.15 19.32 -22.30
N VAL A 246 4.80 18.31 -21.72
CA VAL A 246 6.28 18.27 -21.60
C VAL A 246 6.92 17.13 -22.40
N ASN A 247 6.37 15.91 -22.28
CA ASN A 247 6.68 14.75 -23.13
C ASN A 247 5.55 13.71 -22.99
N TYR A 248 4.46 13.92 -23.74
CA TYR A 248 3.26 13.08 -23.70
C TYR A 248 3.57 11.60 -23.89
N GLU A 249 4.59 11.33 -24.70
CA GLU A 249 4.94 9.99 -25.10
C GLU A 249 5.61 9.17 -23.98
N ASP A 250 6.60 9.73 -23.30
CA ASP A 250 7.27 9.05 -22.18
C ASP A 250 6.33 8.89 -20.98
N LEU A 251 5.41 9.84 -20.78
CA LEU A 251 4.36 9.74 -19.76
C LEU A 251 3.43 8.54 -20.00
N VAL A 252 2.95 8.40 -21.24
CA VAL A 252 2.05 7.30 -21.57
C VAL A 252 2.78 5.97 -21.48
N LYS A 253 4.06 5.90 -21.89
CA LYS A 253 4.88 4.68 -21.70
C LYS A 253 5.00 4.34 -20.22
N TYR A 254 5.37 5.31 -19.38
CA TYR A 254 5.53 5.13 -17.94
C TYR A 254 4.22 4.66 -17.27
N LYS A 255 3.09 5.32 -17.58
CA LYS A 255 1.77 4.93 -17.06
C LYS A 255 1.27 3.60 -17.61
N ALA A 256 1.58 3.26 -18.86
CA ALA A 256 1.25 1.96 -19.45
C ALA A 256 2.02 0.82 -18.77
N VAL A 257 3.31 1.02 -18.50
CA VAL A 257 4.15 0.04 -17.79
C VAL A 257 3.66 -0.15 -16.36
N LEU A 258 3.34 0.93 -15.66
CA LEU A 258 2.68 0.85 -14.35
C LEU A 258 1.37 0.06 -14.43
N ALA A 259 0.50 0.34 -15.41
CA ALA A 259 -0.75 -0.40 -15.58
C ALA A 259 -0.54 -1.90 -15.85
N ILE A 260 0.43 -2.26 -16.70
CA ILE A 260 0.79 -3.66 -17.01
C ILE A 260 1.29 -4.38 -15.75
N ILE A 261 2.19 -3.75 -15.00
CA ILE A 261 2.75 -4.25 -13.74
C ILE A 261 1.64 -4.45 -12.69
N HIS A 262 0.60 -3.60 -12.72
CA HIS A 262 -0.56 -3.70 -11.86
C HIS A 262 -1.54 -4.83 -12.20
N GLY A 263 -1.23 -5.66 -13.21
CA GLY A 263 -2.13 -6.72 -13.66
C GLY A 263 -3.41 -6.17 -14.31
N LEU A 264 -3.41 -4.90 -14.73
CA LEU A 264 -4.43 -4.39 -15.65
C LEU A 264 -4.11 -4.93 -17.05
N SER A 265 -4.36 -6.21 -17.29
CA SER A 265 -4.48 -6.80 -18.64
C SER A 265 -5.51 -7.92 -18.55
N THR A 266 -6.48 -8.08 -19.45
CA THR A 266 -6.47 -7.95 -20.91
C THR A 266 -7.90 -7.62 -21.40
N CYS A 267 -8.04 -6.94 -22.53
CA CYS A 267 -9.17 -7.21 -23.42
C CYS A 267 -8.63 -8.05 -24.56
N THR A 268 -9.14 -9.28 -24.65
CA THR A 268 -9.10 -10.13 -25.83
C THR A 268 -9.36 -9.29 -27.08
N SER A 269 -8.41 -9.27 -28.02
CA SER A 269 -8.67 -8.69 -29.33
C SER A 269 -9.63 -9.62 -30.06
N SER A 270 -10.93 -9.35 -30.00
CA SER A 270 -11.80 -9.69 -31.12
C SER A 270 -11.39 -8.80 -32.27
N ASN A 271 -10.64 -9.35 -33.22
CA ASN A 271 -10.73 -9.05 -34.66
C ASN A 271 -9.72 -9.91 -35.41
N SER A 272 -10.09 -11.18 -35.59
CA SER A 272 -9.53 -12.05 -36.63
C SER A 272 -10.62 -12.27 -37.67
N THR A 273 -10.87 -11.30 -38.55
CA THR A 273 -11.42 -11.60 -39.89
C THR A 273 -11.16 -10.43 -40.85
N THR A 274 -9.90 -10.25 -41.23
CA THR A 274 -9.57 -9.66 -42.53
C THR A 274 -9.71 -10.78 -43.56
N LEU A 275 -10.91 -10.93 -44.13
CA LEU A 275 -11.11 -11.65 -45.39
C LEU A 275 -10.59 -10.75 -46.50
N ILE A 276 -9.31 -10.94 -46.87
CA ILE A 276 -8.74 -10.41 -48.11
C ILE A 276 -8.49 -11.60 -49.03
N SER A 277 -9.35 -11.66 -50.05
CA SER A 277 -9.10 -12.11 -51.42
C SER A 277 -8.01 -13.17 -51.65
N THR A 278 -8.45 -14.39 -51.96
CA THR A 278 -7.72 -15.30 -52.84
C THR A 278 -7.99 -14.89 -54.29
N GLN A 279 -6.96 -14.37 -54.96
CA GLN A 279 -6.86 -14.39 -56.41
C GLN A 279 -5.46 -14.89 -56.83
N SER A 280 -5.44 -15.54 -57.99
CA SER A 280 -4.38 -16.34 -58.63
C SER A 280 -4.31 -17.79 -58.11
N SER A 281 -4.33 -18.84 -58.93
CA SER A 281 -4.12 -18.99 -60.37
C SER A 281 -4.74 -20.34 -60.79
N SER A 282 -5.53 -20.40 -61.88
CA SER A 282 -5.12 -21.00 -63.16
C SER A 282 -4.28 -22.27 -63.04
N GLU A 283 -4.91 -23.45 -63.06
CA GLU A 283 -4.40 -24.60 -63.80
C GLU A 283 -5.55 -25.54 -64.23
N LYS A 284 -5.66 -25.68 -65.56
CA LYS A 284 -6.58 -26.47 -66.40
C LYS A 284 -7.96 -25.91 -66.72
#